data_AF-A0A923DL61-F1
#
_entry.id   AF-A0A923DL61-F1
#
_cell.length_a   1.000
_cell.length_b   1.000
_cell.length_c   1.000
_cell.angle_alpha   90.00
_cell.angle_beta   90.00
_cell.angle_gamma   90.00
#
_symmetry.space_group_name_H-M   'P 1'
#
loop_
_entity.id
_entity.type
_entity.pdbx_description
1 polymer ?
#
loop_
_entity_poly.entity_id
_entity_poly.type
_entity_poly.pdbx_seq_one_letter_code
_entity_poly.pdbx_strand_id
1 'polypeptide(L)'
;IVYQHHERMDGSGYPRNLKGEEILIEARILAVADVVEAMASHRPYRPGLGIDASLNEIEKNRGIFYDDAVADTCLRLFREKGFQLAKA
;
A
#
# COMPACT_ATOMS: atom_id res chain seq x y z
N ILE A 1 -9.94 -10.01 -4.76
CA ILE A 1 -9.45 -8.94 -3.84
C ILE A 1 -8.68 -9.55 -2.67
N VAL A 2 -9.35 -10.16 -1.67
CA VAL A 2 -8.70 -10.73 -0.48
C VAL A 2 -7.59 -11.74 -0.82
N TYR A 3 -7.79 -12.59 -1.82
CA TYR A 3 -6.79 -13.60 -2.18
C TYR A 3 -5.53 -13.04 -2.88
N GLN A 4 -5.56 -11.78 -3.35
CA GLN A 4 -4.50 -11.19 -4.18
C GLN A 4 -3.83 -9.96 -3.58
N HIS A 5 -4.35 -9.38 -2.48
CA HIS A 5 -3.81 -8.12 -1.92
C HIS A 5 -2.38 -8.23 -1.34
N HIS A 6 -1.83 -9.44 -1.27
CA HIS A 6 -0.43 -9.70 -0.94
C HIS A 6 0.43 -10.06 -2.17
N GLU A 7 -0.15 -10.07 -3.37
CA GLU A 7 0.61 -10.09 -4.62
C GLU A 7 1.30 -8.74 -4.81
N ARG A 8 2.39 -8.73 -5.58
CA ARG A 8 3.20 -7.52 -5.84
C ARG A 8 3.39 -7.36 -7.33
N MET A 9 3.54 -6.12 -7.81
CA MET A 9 3.64 -5.87 -9.26
C MET A 9 4.78 -6.62 -9.94
N ASP A 10 5.91 -6.82 -9.26
CA ASP A 10 7.07 -7.60 -9.71
C ASP A 10 6.89 -9.14 -9.61
N GLY A 11 5.82 -9.60 -8.97
CA GLY A 11 5.50 -11.01 -8.68
C GLY A 11 6.34 -11.64 -7.59
N SER A 12 6.97 -10.85 -6.73
CA SER A 12 7.59 -11.33 -5.48
C SER A 12 6.56 -11.58 -4.36
N GLY A 13 5.29 -11.24 -4.61
CA GLY A 13 4.17 -11.45 -3.69
C GLY A 13 3.62 -12.88 -3.74
N TYR A 14 2.55 -13.11 -2.99
CA TYR A 14 1.97 -14.44 -2.78
C TYR A 14 0.43 -14.35 -2.77
N PRO A 15 -0.31 -15.47 -2.96
CA PRO A 15 0.14 -16.86 -3.00
C PRO A 15 0.51 -17.42 -4.38
N ARG A 16 0.22 -16.72 -5.47
CA ARG A 16 0.37 -17.23 -6.84
C ARG A 16 1.50 -16.57 -7.62
N ASN A 17 2.16 -15.56 -7.05
CA ASN A 17 3.21 -14.79 -7.70
C ASN A 17 2.71 -14.10 -8.98
N LEU A 18 1.49 -13.56 -8.92
CA LEU A 18 0.87 -12.82 -10.04
C LEU A 18 1.67 -11.53 -10.31
N LYS A 19 1.73 -11.11 -11.57
CA LYS A 19 2.49 -9.92 -11.99
C LYS A 19 1.62 -8.92 -12.72
N GLY A 20 1.94 -7.64 -12.54
CA GLY A 20 1.32 -6.56 -13.29
C GLY A 20 -0.21 -6.64 -13.34
N GLU A 21 -0.75 -6.72 -14.54
CA GLU A 21 -2.20 -6.73 -14.79
C GLU A 21 -2.90 -8.06 -14.47
N GLU A 22 -2.16 -9.11 -14.11
CA GLU A 22 -2.76 -10.35 -13.58
C GLU A 22 -3.41 -10.11 -12.20
N ILE A 23 -3.02 -9.03 -11.52
CA ILE A 23 -3.54 -8.62 -10.22
C ILE A 23 -4.74 -7.68 -10.43
N LEU A 24 -5.88 -8.04 -9.84
CA LEU A 24 -7.09 -7.22 -9.86
C LEU A 24 -6.80 -5.80 -9.36
N ILE A 25 -7.37 -4.78 -10.01
CA ILE A 25 -7.16 -3.38 -9.63
C ILE A 25 -7.57 -3.11 -8.18
N GLU A 26 -8.65 -3.74 -7.72
CA GLU A 26 -9.12 -3.62 -6.34
C GLU A 26 -8.13 -4.25 -5.35
N ALA A 27 -7.42 -5.30 -5.74
CA ALA A 27 -6.36 -5.90 -4.92
C ALA A 27 -5.12 -5.01 -4.88
N ARG A 28 -4.75 -4.36 -5.99
CA ARG A 28 -3.67 -3.36 -6.05
C ARG A 28 -3.97 -2.15 -5.14
N ILE A 29 -5.21 -1.65 -5.19
CA ILE A 29 -5.70 -0.58 -4.30
C ILE A 29 -5.63 -1.02 -2.83
N LEU A 30 -6.14 -2.21 -2.52
CA LEU A 30 -6.14 -2.73 -1.16
C LEU A 30 -4.72 -2.94 -0.62
N ALA A 31 -3.78 -3.43 -1.44
CA ALA A 31 -2.40 -3.64 -1.04
C ALA A 31 -1.72 -2.34 -0.55
N VAL A 32 -1.91 -1.23 -1.28
CA VAL A 32 -1.39 0.08 -0.88
C VAL A 32 -2.07 0.58 0.40
N ALA A 33 -3.40 0.47 0.48
CA ALA A 33 -4.15 0.88 1.66
C ALA A 33 -3.75 0.09 2.92
N ASP A 34 -3.60 -1.23 2.80
CA ASP A 34 -3.20 -2.13 3.90
C ASP A 34 -1.80 -1.78 4.42
N VAL A 35 -0.83 -1.54 3.54
CA VAL A 35 0.53 -1.14 3.93
C VAL A 35 0.53 0.19 4.69
N VAL A 36 -0.19 1.20 4.19
CA VAL A 36 -0.25 2.51 4.84
C VAL A 36 -0.87 2.41 6.23
N GLU A 37 -2.01 1.72 6.37
CA GLU A 37 -2.65 1.51 7.66
C GLU A 37 -1.76 0.67 8.60
N ALA A 38 -1.13 -0.38 8.09
CA ALA A 38 -0.28 -1.27 8.88
C ALA A 38 0.98 -0.61 9.43
N MET A 39 1.55 0.32 8.66
CA MET A 39 2.75 1.05 9.07
C MET A 39 2.42 2.24 9.96
N ALA A 40 1.33 2.97 9.69
CA ALA A 40 0.98 4.17 10.43
C ALA A 40 0.35 3.86 11.80
N SER A 41 -0.46 2.81 11.89
CA SER A 41 -1.26 2.51 13.09
C SER A 41 -0.47 1.74 14.15
N HIS A 42 -0.79 2.00 15.41
CA HIS A 42 -0.25 1.24 16.54
C HIS A 42 -0.90 -0.14 16.60
N ARG A 43 -0.07 -1.18 16.77
CA ARG A 43 -0.52 -2.56 16.95
C ARG A 43 0.05 -3.09 18.27
N PRO A 44 -0.57 -4.12 18.88
CA PRO A 44 0.04 -4.81 20.01
C PRO A 44 1.49 -5.17 19.67
N TYR A 45 2.42 -4.76 20.53
CA TYR A 45 3.86 -5.01 20.41
C TYR A 45 4.58 -4.32 19.23
N ARG A 46 3.91 -3.43 18.48
CA ARG A 46 4.52 -2.66 17.38
C ARG A 46 3.98 -1.22 17.36
N PRO A 47 4.74 -0.23 17.84
CA PRO A 47 4.33 1.16 17.67
C PRO A 47 4.24 1.51 16.19
N GLY A 48 3.27 2.33 15.83
CA GLY A 48 3.13 2.86 14.48
C GLY A 48 4.34 3.72 14.12
N LEU A 49 4.83 3.59 12.90
CA LEU A 49 5.95 4.38 12.39
C LEU A 49 5.52 5.79 11.93
N GLY A 50 4.21 6.05 11.91
CA GLY A 50 3.62 7.30 11.48
C GLY A 50 3.34 7.35 9.98
N ILE A 51 2.58 8.37 9.58
CA ILE A 51 2.13 8.50 8.19
C ILE A 51 3.29 8.80 7.24
N ASP A 52 4.26 9.64 7.62
CA ASP A 52 5.38 10.00 6.75
C ASP A 52 6.24 8.79 6.39
N ALA A 53 6.54 7.93 7.36
CA ALA A 53 7.27 6.68 7.12
C ALA A 53 6.50 5.74 6.17
N SER A 54 5.17 5.72 6.29
CA SER A 54 4.30 4.91 5.44
C SER A 54 4.28 5.42 4.00
N LEU A 55 4.15 6.74 3.80
CA LEU A 55 4.19 7.34 2.45
C LEU A 55 5.57 7.18 1.80
N ASN A 56 6.66 7.27 2.57
CA ASN A 56 8.01 7.02 2.07
C ASN A 56 8.20 5.57 1.58
N GLU A 57 7.60 4.57 2.25
CA GLU A 57 7.62 3.18 1.78
C GLU A 57 6.88 3.01 0.45
N ILE A 58 5.71 3.65 0.31
CA ILE A 58 4.93 3.62 -0.94
C ILE A 58 5.71 4.26 -2.08
N GLU A 59 6.29 5.44 -1.85
CA GLU A 59 7.08 6.16 -2.85
C GLU A 59 8.34 5.38 -3.25
N LYS A 60 9.05 4.80 -2.28
CA LYS A 60 10.28 4.04 -2.53
C LYS A 60 10.06 2.79 -3.38
N ASN A 61 8.93 2.10 -3.19
CA ASN A 61 8.64 0.84 -3.88
C ASN A 61 7.59 0.97 -4.99
N ARG A 62 7.24 2.19 -5.38
CA ARG A 62 6.36 2.49 -6.51
C ARG A 62 6.93 1.86 -7.81
N GLY A 63 6.08 1.19 -8.57
CA GLY A 63 6.45 0.50 -9.81
C GLY A 63 7.17 -0.84 -9.61
N ILE A 64 7.56 -1.17 -8.37
CA ILE A 64 8.20 -2.45 -8.02
C ILE A 64 7.20 -3.35 -7.31
N PHE A 65 6.73 -2.92 -6.13
CA PHE A 65 5.74 -3.68 -5.37
C PHE A 65 4.32 -3.19 -5.64
N TYR A 66 4.18 -1.90 -5.90
CA TYR A 66 2.89 -1.23 -6.06
C TYR A 66 2.70 -0.72 -7.48
N ASP A 67 1.44 -0.72 -7.92
CA ASP A 67 1.05 -0.12 -9.19
C ASP A 67 1.28 1.39 -9.15
N ASP A 68 1.86 1.96 -10.21
CA ASP A 68 2.21 3.37 -10.28
C ASP A 68 1.00 4.29 -10.05
N ALA A 69 -0.11 4.01 -10.72
CA ALA A 69 -1.30 4.85 -10.65
C ALA A 69 -1.96 4.79 -9.26
N VAL A 70 -1.93 3.62 -8.62
CA VAL A 70 -2.46 3.45 -7.26
C VAL A 70 -1.56 4.15 -6.24
N ALA A 71 -0.24 3.94 -6.32
CA ALA A 71 0.73 4.56 -5.43
C ALA A 71 0.67 6.10 -5.53
N ASP A 72 0.68 6.64 -6.74
CA ASP A 72 0.58 8.09 -6.97
C ASP A 72 -0.74 8.66 -6.46
N THR A 73 -1.84 7.92 -6.64
CA THR A 73 -3.15 8.34 -6.10
C THR A 73 -3.14 8.40 -4.58
N CYS A 74 -2.51 7.42 -3.91
CA CYS A 74 -2.35 7.43 -2.46
C CYS A 74 -1.50 8.62 -1.99
N LEU A 75 -0.33 8.82 -2.59
CA LEU A 75 0.56 9.94 -2.26
C LEU A 75 -0.13 11.28 -2.42
N ARG A 76 -0.85 11.48 -3.53
CA ARG A 76 -1.64 12.70 -3.79
C ARG A 76 -2.76 12.91 -2.76
N LEU A 77 -3.43 11.83 -2.37
CA LEU A 77 -4.52 11.90 -1.39
C LEU A 77 -4.04 12.47 -0.05
N PHE A 78 -2.87 12.04 0.42
CA PHE A 78 -2.30 12.54 1.67
C PHE A 78 -1.60 13.90 1.51
N ARG A 79 -0.73 14.04 0.50
CA ARG A 79 0.15 15.22 0.35
C ARG A 79 -0.58 16.46 -0.17
N GLU A 80 -1.57 16.29 -1.05
CA GLU A 80 -2.25 17.42 -1.71
C GLU A 80 -3.68 17.59 -1.25
N LYS A 81 -4.41 16.49 -1.03
CA LYS A 81 -5.83 16.55 -0.65
C LYS A 81 -6.07 16.58 0.86
N GLY A 82 -5.01 16.53 1.67
CA GLY A 82 -5.09 16.67 3.12
C GLY A 82 -5.86 15.54 3.82
N PHE A 83 -5.93 14.36 3.22
CA PHE A 83 -6.53 13.20 3.87
C PHE A 83 -5.75 12.83 5.13
N GLN A 84 -6.46 12.45 6.18
CA GLN A 84 -5.90 12.02 7.45
C GLN A 84 -6.47 10.65 7.82
N LEU A 85 -5.62 9.76 8.32
CA LEU A 85 -6.10 8.52 8.93
C LEU A 85 -6.91 8.85 10.18
N ALA A 86 -7.98 8.08 10.38
CA ALA A 86 -8.75 8.18 11.60
C ALA A 86 -7.84 7.83 12.79
N LYS A 87 -7.92 8.62 13.86
CA LYS A 87 -7.22 8.29 15.10
C LYS A 87 -7.89 7.04 15.68
N ALA A 88 -7.09 5.99 15.88
CA ALA A 88 -7.47 4.81 16.66
C ALA A 88 -7.60 5.15 18.15
#